data_AF-A0A955T740-F1
#
_entry.id   AF-A0A955T740-F1
#
_cell.length_a   1.000
_cell.length_b   1.000
_cell.length_c   1.000
_cell.angle_alpha   90.00
_cell.angle_beta   90.00
_cell.angle_gamma   90.00
#
_symmetry.space_group_name_H-M   'P 1'
#
loop_
_entity.id
_entity.type
_entity.pdbx_description
1 polymer ?
#
loop_
_entity_poly.entity_id
_entity_poly.type
_entity_poly.pdbx_seq_one_letter_code
_entity_poly.pdbx_strand_id
1 'polypeptide(L)' 'MDKTRIVESDCNHIVVETESEEASWLVFNDCWFPGWEATLDGEPADIAVAFHAFQAVRAPAGKSQVV' A
#
# COMPACT_ATOMS: atom_id res chain seq x y z
N MET A 1 -12.32 12.70 5.45
CA MET A 1 -10.94 12.99 5.89
C MET A 1 -10.21 11.67 5.91
N ASP A 2 -9.13 11.58 5.14
CA ASP A 2 -8.43 10.32 4.90
C ASP A 2 -7.75 9.81 6.17
N LYS A 3 -7.73 8.49 6.33
CA LYS A 3 -7.13 7.80 7.47
C LYS A 3 -6.31 6.64 7.00
N THR A 4 -5.15 6.45 7.61
CA THR A 4 -4.26 5.34 7.32
C THR A 4 -3.68 4.82 8.63
N ARG A 5 -3.59 3.50 8.76
CA ARG A 5 -3.05 2.83 9.95
C ARG A 5 -2.22 1.63 9.54
N ILE A 6 -1.02 1.53 10.09
CA ILE A 6 -0.21 0.31 10.06
C ILE A 6 -0.79 -0.67 11.09
N VAL A 7 -1.20 -1.84 10.63
CA VAL A 7 -1.72 -2.94 11.45
C VAL A 7 -0.58 -3.84 11.90
N GLU A 8 0.34 -4.16 10.99
CA GLU A 8 1.52 -4.99 11.22
C GLU A 8 2.72 -4.41 10.46
N SER A 9 3.91 -4.55 11.04
CA SER A 9 5.16 -4.15 10.39
C SER A 9 6.30 -5.00 10.92
N ASP A 10 6.81 -5.84 10.04
CA ASP A 10 8.03 -6.64 10.17
C ASP A 10 8.99 -6.31 9.03
N CYS A 11 10.21 -6.88 9.04
CA CYS A 11 11.24 -6.53 8.06
C CYS A 11 10.82 -6.77 6.59
N ASN A 12 9.97 -7.77 6.33
CA ASN A 12 9.57 -8.19 4.98
C ASN A 12 8.03 -8.29 4.82
N HIS A 13 7.28 -7.68 5.72
CA HIS A 13 5.82 -7.78 5.73
C HIS A 13 5.22 -6.53 6.35
N ILE A 14 4.25 -5.93 5.68
CA ILE A 14 3.53 -4.77 6.19
C ILE A 14 2.06 -4.95 5.90
N VAL A 15 1.21 -4.60 6.85
CA VAL A 15 -0.25 -4.59 6.65
C VAL A 15 -0.75 -3.20 6.97
N VAL A 16 -1.46 -2.58 6.04
CA VAL A 16 -2.01 -1.24 6.18
C VAL A 16 -3.49 -1.23 5.89
N GLU A 17 -4.25 -0.59 6.78
CA GLU A 17 -5.64 -0.23 6.54
C GLU A 17 -5.71 1.26 6.17
N THR A 18 -6.43 1.56 5.10
CA THR A 18 -6.65 2.95 4.66
C THR A 18 -8.11 3.20 4.33
N GLU A 19 -8.59 4.41 4.62
CA GLU A 19 -9.91 4.90 4.25
C GLU A 19 -9.76 6.28 3.61
N SER A 20 -10.09 6.39 2.32
CA SER A 20 -9.95 7.64 1.57
C SER A 20 -11.26 7.99 0.85
N GLU A 21 -11.57 9.27 0.71
CA GLU A 21 -12.79 9.71 -0.02
C GLU A 21 -12.68 9.50 -1.53
N GLU A 22 -11.45 9.45 -2.06
CA GLU A 22 -11.15 9.26 -3.47
C GLU A 22 -10.11 8.14 -3.65
N ALA A 23 -10.05 7.61 -4.88
CA ALA A 23 -9.03 6.63 -5.25
C ALA A 23 -7.63 7.25 -5.17
N SER A 24 -6.77 6.69 -4.33
CA SER A 24 -5.51 7.29 -3.93
C SER A 24 -4.34 6.32 -4.07
N TRP A 25 -3.12 6.84 -3.98
CA TRP A 25 -1.90 6.04 -3.91
C TRP A 25 -1.47 5.93 -2.45
N LEU A 26 -1.36 4.71 -1.95
CA LEU A 26 -0.70 4.45 -0.69
C LEU A 26 0.79 4.27 -0.98
N VAL A 27 1.61 5.20 -0.50
CA VAL A 27 3.06 5.19 -0.68
C VAL A 27 3.73 4.68 0.59
N PHE A 28 4.53 3.64 0.46
CA PHE A 28 5.31 3.05 1.53
C PHE A 28 6.71 3.63 1.49
N ASN A 29 7.18 4.20 2.60
CA ASN A 29 8.51 4.77 2.71
C ASN A 29 9.61 3.70 2.88
N ASP A 30 9.51 2.63 2.09
CA ASP A 30 10.48 1.55 1.95
C ASP A 30 11.02 1.53 0.52
N CYS A 31 12.33 1.27 0.40
CA CYS A 31 12.98 1.20 -0.90
C CYS A 31 12.36 0.09 -1.76
N TRP A 32 12.02 0.43 -3.00
CA TRP A 32 11.61 -0.57 -3.98
C TRP A 32 12.79 -1.49 -4.32
N PHE A 33 12.52 -2.80 -4.33
CA PHE A 33 13.44 -3.82 -4.81
C PHE A 33 12.65 -4.93 -5.53
N PRO A 34 13.21 -5.64 -6.52
CA PRO A 34 12.52 -6.77 -7.14
C PRO A 34 12.19 -7.88 -6.14
N GLY A 35 10.97 -8.42 -6.20
CA GLY A 35 10.55 -9.60 -5.42
C GLY A 35 9.50 -9.34 -4.34
N TRP A 36 9.08 -8.08 -4.14
CA TRP A 36 7.88 -7.77 -3.37
C TRP A 36 6.63 -8.13 -4.15
N GLU A 37 5.62 -8.60 -3.43
CA GLU A 37 4.26 -8.84 -3.90
C GLU A 37 3.33 -7.99 -3.04
N ALA A 38 2.23 -7.50 -3.63
CA ALA A 38 1.22 -6.79 -2.89
C ALA A 38 -0.15 -7.40 -3.14
N THR A 39 -1.02 -7.30 -2.15
CA THR A 39 -2.45 -7.55 -2.30
C THR A 39 -3.26 -6.34 -1.88
N LEU A 40 -4.38 -6.12 -2.56
CA LEU A 40 -5.41 -5.15 -2.20
C LEU A 40 -6.68 -5.93 -1.90
N ASP A 41 -7.15 -5.85 -0.66
CA ASP A 41 -8.33 -6.57 -0.19
C ASP A 41 -8.27 -8.09 -0.48
N GLY A 42 -7.06 -8.66 -0.42
CA GLY A 42 -6.77 -10.08 -0.65
C GLY A 42 -6.51 -10.47 -2.10
N GLU A 43 -6.72 -9.56 -3.06
CA GLU A 43 -6.46 -9.80 -4.49
C GLU A 43 -5.08 -9.27 -4.90
N PRO A 44 -4.35 -9.92 -5.82
CA PRO A 44 -3.06 -9.43 -6.29
C PRO A 44 -3.13 -8.00 -6.83
N ALA A 45 -2.18 -7.15 -6.44
CA ALA A 45 -2.12 -5.75 -6.82
C ALA A 45 -0.74 -5.37 -7.38
N ASP A 46 -0.73 -4.43 -8.32
CA ASP A 46 0.51 -3.91 -8.89
C ASP A 46 1.23 -2.99 -7.89
N ILE A 47 2.54 -3.20 -7.74
CA ILE A 47 3.43 -2.29 -7.02
C ILE A 47 4.03 -1.29 -8.02
N ALA A 48 3.69 -0.03 -7.86
CA ALA A 48 4.30 1.08 -8.59
C ALA A 48 5.56 1.59 -7.88
N VAL A 49 6.49 2.14 -8.66
CA VAL A 49 7.64 2.89 -8.12
C VAL A 49 7.26 4.37 -7.99
N ALA A 50 7.02 4.82 -6.75
CA ALA A 50 6.75 6.21 -6.43
C ALA A 50 8.05 6.98 -6.15
N PHE A 51 8.09 8.24 -6.60
CA PHE A 51 9.22 9.16 -6.36
C PHE A 51 10.61 8.57 -6.66
N HIS A 52 10.68 7.67 -7.64
CA HIS A 52 11.90 6.95 -8.06
C HIS A 52 12.55 6.03 -7.03
N ALA A 53 11.97 5.84 -5.85
CA ALA A 53 12.61 5.10 -4.76
C ALA A 53 11.65 4.24 -3.93
N PHE A 54 10.38 4.59 -3.88
CA PHE A 54 9.42 4.03 -2.92
C PHE A 54 8.42 3.11 -3.59
N GLN A 55 7.85 2.20 -2.80
CA GLN A 55 6.78 1.32 -3.23
C GLN A 55 5.43 2.04 -3.10
N ALA A 56 4.50 1.80 -4.02
CA ALA A 56 3.15 2.30 -3.89
C ALA A 56 2.10 1.35 -4.47
N VAL A 57 0.94 1.30 -3.83
CA VAL A 57 -0.22 0.53 -4.28
C VAL A 57 -1.40 1.50 -4.49
N ARG A 58 -2.14 1.32 -5.58
CA ARG A 58 -3.35 2.11 -5.87
C ARG A 58 -4.52 1.50 -5.10
N ALA A 59 -5.18 2.29 -4.25
CA ALA A 59 -6.41 1.89 -3.57
C ALA A 59 -7.61 2.68 -4.13
N PRO A 60 -8.80 2.06 -4.23
CA PRO A 60 -10.03 2.76 -4.56
C PRO A 60 -10.46 3.71 -3.43
N ALA A 61 -11.50 4.50 -3.70
CA ALA A 61 -12.19 5.23 -2.64
C ALA A 61 -12.86 4.25 -1.68
N GLY A 62 -13.01 4.66 -0.43
CA GLY A 62 -13.52 3.84 0.66
C GLY A 62 -12.41 3.18 1.44
N LYS A 63 -12.75 2.06 2.11
CA LYS A 63 -11.84 1.29 2.94
C LYS A 63 -11.17 0.20 2.13
N SER A 64 -9.87 0.08 2.29
CA SER A 64 -9.09 -1.06 1.77
C SER A 64 -8.01 -1.48 2.75
N GLN A 65 -7.65 -2.75 2.68
CA GLN A 65 -6.45 -3.31 3.27
C GLN A 65 -5.40 -3.58 2.20
N VAL A 66 -4.16 -3.18 2.45
CA VAL A 66 -3.01 -3.52 1.63
C VAL A 66 -2.05 -4.36 2.46
N VAL A 67 -1.55 -5.43 1.85
CA VAL A 67 -0.48 -6.29 2.37
C VAL A 67 0.66 -6.29 1.38
#